data_AF-A0A965B7B5-F1
#
_entry.id   AF-A0A965B7B5-F1
#
_cell.length_a   1.000
_cell.length_b   1.000
_cell.length_c   1.000
_cell.angle_alpha   90.00
_cell.angle_beta   90.00
_cell.angle_gamma   90.00
#
_symmetry.space_group_name_H-M   'P 1'
#
loop_
_entity.id
_entity.type
_entity.pdbx_description
1 polymer ?
#
loop_
_entity_poly.entity_id
_entity_poly.type
_entity_poly.pdbx_seq_one_letter_code
_entity_poly.pdbx_strand_id
1 'polypeptide(L)'
;MADRDEVQTARWQAIREQVGMHLRGLRLQSGATSQARLSTDLEALGYRMTQSMVSRYEQGILDAPLSLERLAGWALCCQGLSAPMFMDLMSLVGFSLPWSIGDLERFDQLLVRYRALPLPDQIVFRRSLLWHVLGLSVTTKDDGSGGEPCYRSVNDSRQPAGDSVRASG
;
A
#
# COMPACT_ATOMS: atom_id res chain seq x y z
N MET A 1 13.81 15.38 18.37
CA MET A 1 12.83 15.40 17.25
C MET A 1 13.50 15.80 15.95
N ALA A 2 14.26 16.91 15.89
CA ALA A 2 15.02 17.34 14.69
C ALA A 2 15.93 16.26 14.07
N ASP A 3 16.73 15.56 14.88
CA ASP A 3 17.66 14.51 14.42
C ASP A 3 16.94 13.34 13.71
N ARG A 4 15.73 12.97 14.17
CA ARG A 4 14.93 11.92 13.53
C ARG A 4 14.39 12.37 12.17
N ASP A 5 13.99 13.63 12.05
CA ASP A 5 13.46 14.18 10.81
C ASP A 5 14.57 14.40 9.77
N GLU A 6 15.77 14.77 10.21
CA GLU A 6 16.97 14.86 9.36
C GLU A 6 17.37 13.51 8.78
N VAL A 7 17.39 12.45 9.61
CA VAL A 7 17.70 11.09 9.15
C VAL A 7 16.65 10.57 8.16
N GLN A 8 15.36 10.80 8.40
CA GLN A 8 14.29 10.41 7.47
C GLN A 8 14.37 11.20 6.16
N THR A 9 14.71 12.49 6.23
CA THR A 9 14.91 13.34 5.05
C THR A 9 16.11 12.85 4.25
N ALA A 10 17.25 12.61 4.88
CA ALA A 10 18.45 12.08 4.21
C ALA A 10 18.18 10.72 3.56
N ARG A 11 17.47 9.83 4.25
CA ARG A 11 17.05 8.53 3.69
C ARG A 11 16.15 8.70 2.47
N TRP A 12 15.16 9.60 2.53
CA TRP A 12 14.29 9.89 1.39
C TRP A 12 15.08 10.45 0.21
N GLN A 13 15.94 11.43 0.45
CA GLN A 13 16.79 12.03 -0.60
C GLN A 13 17.66 10.99 -1.30
N ALA A 14 18.15 9.99 -0.58
CA ALA A 14 18.95 8.91 -1.14
C ALA A 14 18.16 7.93 -2.04
N ILE A 15 16.84 7.77 -1.83
CA ILE A 15 16.03 6.76 -2.53
C ILE A 15 14.99 7.34 -3.48
N ARG A 16 14.71 8.66 -3.46
CA ARG A 16 13.57 9.28 -4.18
C ARG A 16 13.60 9.05 -5.69
N GLU A 17 14.78 9.03 -6.30
CA GLU A 17 14.94 8.77 -7.74
C GLU A 17 14.60 7.33 -8.09
N GLN A 18 15.06 6.39 -7.27
CA GLN A 18 14.76 4.97 -7.42
C GLN A 18 13.27 4.75 -7.20
N VAL A 19 12.68 5.33 -6.16
CA VAL A 19 11.23 5.28 -5.92
C VAL A 19 10.47 5.79 -7.14
N GLY A 20 10.84 6.94 -7.71
CA GLY A 20 10.21 7.48 -8.91
C GLY A 20 10.30 6.56 -10.12
N MET A 21 11.47 5.96 -10.36
CA MET A 21 11.68 4.97 -11.42
C MET A 21 10.76 3.75 -11.26
N HIS A 22 10.63 3.20 -10.05
CA HIS A 22 9.76 2.05 -9.78
C HIS A 22 8.27 2.41 -9.96
N LEU A 23 7.83 3.57 -9.45
CA LEU A 23 6.46 4.06 -9.63
C LEU A 23 6.10 4.25 -11.11
N ARG A 24 7.01 4.85 -11.88
CA ARG A 24 6.86 5.01 -13.33
C ARG A 24 6.81 3.66 -14.04
N GLY A 25 7.70 2.75 -13.67
CA GLY A 25 7.77 1.41 -14.25
C GLY A 25 6.49 0.61 -14.00
N LEU A 26 5.94 0.65 -12.78
CA LEU A 26 4.65 0.04 -12.45
C LEU A 26 3.52 0.56 -13.36
N ARG A 27 3.45 1.88 -13.57
CA ARG A 27 2.42 2.47 -14.43
C ARG A 27 2.58 2.06 -15.90
N LEU A 28 3.83 2.01 -16.40
CA LEU A 28 4.09 1.66 -17.80
C LEU A 28 3.86 0.17 -18.09
N GLN A 29 4.19 -0.71 -17.15
CA GLN A 29 4.01 -2.17 -17.30
C GLN A 29 2.54 -2.62 -17.18
N SER A 30 1.72 -1.86 -16.45
CA SER A 30 0.28 -2.12 -16.20
C SER A 30 -0.64 -2.08 -17.44
N GLY A 31 -0.13 -1.67 -18.60
CA GLY A 31 -0.95 -1.54 -19.82
C GLY A 31 -1.40 -0.10 -20.09
N ALA A 32 -0.43 0.82 -20.15
CA ALA A 32 -0.61 2.21 -20.61
C ALA A 32 -1.60 3.07 -19.80
N THR A 33 -1.68 2.87 -18.48
CA THR A 33 -2.40 3.82 -17.60
C THR A 33 -1.77 5.20 -17.73
N SER A 34 -2.53 6.20 -18.18
CA SER A 34 -2.05 7.58 -18.25
C SER A 34 -1.89 8.16 -16.84
N GLN A 35 -1.02 9.14 -16.67
CA GLN A 35 -0.86 9.82 -15.38
C GLN A 35 -2.19 10.45 -14.90
N ALA A 36 -2.99 10.99 -15.83
CA ALA A 36 -4.31 11.55 -15.54
C ALA A 36 -5.28 10.49 -15.01
N ARG A 37 -5.33 9.32 -15.67
CA ARG A 37 -6.15 8.20 -15.20
C ARG A 37 -5.70 7.71 -13.82
N LEU A 38 -4.40 7.58 -13.62
CA LEU A 38 -3.84 7.17 -12.33
C LEU A 38 -4.18 8.17 -11.22
N SER A 39 -4.09 9.50 -11.48
CA SER A 39 -4.52 10.49 -10.50
C SER A 39 -6.00 10.33 -10.14
N THR A 40 -6.88 10.13 -11.12
CA THR A 40 -8.31 9.90 -10.86
C THR A 40 -8.56 8.63 -10.06
N ASP A 41 -7.86 7.53 -10.40
CA ASP A 41 -7.98 6.27 -9.68
C ASP A 41 -7.49 6.40 -8.22
N LEU A 42 -6.42 7.16 -7.98
CA LEU A 42 -5.88 7.43 -6.64
C LEU A 42 -6.81 8.37 -5.83
N GLU A 43 -7.38 9.38 -6.47
CA GLU A 43 -8.39 10.26 -5.87
C GLU A 43 -9.64 9.46 -5.48
N ALA A 44 -10.05 8.49 -6.29
CA ALA A 44 -11.15 7.59 -5.97
C ALA A 44 -10.88 6.70 -4.74
N LEU A 45 -9.61 6.41 -4.43
CA LEU A 45 -9.20 5.74 -3.18
C LEU A 45 -9.15 6.69 -1.97
N GLY A 46 -9.35 7.99 -2.18
CA GLY A 46 -9.31 9.03 -1.15
C GLY A 46 -7.96 9.76 -1.06
N TYR A 47 -7.03 9.50 -1.98
CA TYR A 47 -5.75 10.21 -2.00
C TYR A 47 -5.83 11.46 -2.86
N ARG A 48 -5.71 12.64 -2.24
CA ARG A 48 -5.57 13.90 -3.00
C ARG A 48 -4.24 13.87 -3.76
N MET A 49 -4.29 13.51 -5.04
CA MET A 49 -3.11 13.35 -5.89
C MET A 49 -3.42 13.86 -7.30
N THR A 50 -2.85 15.00 -7.66
CA THR A 50 -3.03 15.55 -9.01
C THR A 50 -2.11 14.85 -10.02
N GLN A 51 -2.43 14.96 -11.31
CA GLN A 51 -1.54 14.48 -12.38
C GLN A 51 -0.12 15.07 -12.28
N SER A 52 0.01 16.35 -11.88
CA SER A 52 1.31 17.00 -11.69
C SER A 52 2.11 16.34 -10.55
N MET A 53 1.44 16.00 -9.45
CA MET A 53 2.07 15.26 -8.35
C MET A 53 2.53 13.87 -8.80
N VAL A 54 1.68 13.14 -9.53
CA VAL A 54 2.04 11.83 -10.12
C VAL A 54 3.32 11.97 -10.95
N SER A 55 3.36 12.96 -11.86
CA SER A 55 4.53 13.20 -12.71
C SER A 55 5.79 13.53 -11.92
N ARG A 56 5.70 14.37 -10.88
CA ARG A 56 6.85 14.72 -10.03
C ARG A 56 7.33 13.54 -9.19
N TYR A 57 6.44 12.68 -8.70
CA TYR A 57 6.82 11.46 -8.01
C TYR A 57 7.55 10.50 -8.94
N GLU A 58 7.05 10.31 -10.17
CA GLU A 58 7.72 9.48 -11.18
C GLU A 58 9.12 9.99 -11.59
N GLN A 59 9.37 11.29 -11.40
CA GLN A 59 10.67 11.91 -11.65
C GLN A 59 11.56 11.97 -10.40
N GLY A 60 11.05 11.59 -9.22
CA GLY A 60 11.80 11.69 -7.96
C GLY A 60 12.04 13.12 -7.48
N ILE A 61 11.24 14.10 -7.92
CA ILE A 61 11.49 15.55 -7.67
C ILE A 61 10.76 16.07 -6.42
N LEU A 62 9.84 15.30 -5.83
CA LEU A 62 9.08 15.73 -4.65
C LEU A 62 9.90 15.58 -3.35
N ASP A 63 9.82 16.61 -2.51
CA ASP A 63 10.55 16.66 -1.22
C ASP A 63 9.92 15.80 -0.14
N ALA A 64 8.64 15.43 -0.29
CA ALA A 64 7.93 14.59 0.65
C ALA A 64 7.83 13.14 0.14
N PRO A 65 8.12 12.13 0.98
CA PRO A 65 7.88 10.72 0.64
C PRO A 65 6.39 10.40 0.56
N LEU A 66 6.04 9.40 -0.25
CA LEU A 66 4.71 8.79 -0.20
C LEU A 66 4.57 7.91 1.05
N SER A 67 3.38 7.88 1.64
CA SER A 67 3.07 6.91 2.68
C SER A 67 2.96 5.49 2.09
N LEU A 68 3.11 4.47 2.94
CA LEU A 68 2.98 3.07 2.52
C LEU A 68 1.64 2.79 1.84
N GLU A 69 0.56 3.38 2.35
CA GLU A 69 -0.78 3.24 1.77
C GLU A 69 -0.85 3.83 0.36
N ARG A 70 -0.16 4.95 0.12
CA ARG A 70 -0.14 5.56 -1.21
C ARG A 70 0.72 4.77 -2.20
N LEU A 71 1.82 4.18 -1.75
CA LEU A 71 2.66 3.30 -2.57
C LEU A 71 1.90 2.03 -2.97
N ALA A 72 1.24 1.37 -2.00
CA ALA A 72 0.39 0.22 -2.28
C ALA A 72 -0.84 0.61 -3.12
N GLY A 73 -1.46 1.75 -2.85
CA GLY A 73 -2.54 2.32 -3.65
C GLY A 73 -2.16 2.55 -5.11
N TRP A 74 -0.94 3.04 -5.35
CA TRP A 74 -0.39 3.19 -6.70
C TRP A 74 -0.31 1.85 -7.44
N ALA A 75 0.25 0.83 -6.78
CA ALA A 75 0.36 -0.52 -7.35
C ALA A 75 -1.02 -1.15 -7.60
N LEU A 76 -2.00 -0.94 -6.71
CA LEU A 76 -3.38 -1.39 -6.88
C LEU A 76 -4.05 -0.76 -8.12
N CYS A 77 -3.90 0.56 -8.29
CA CYS A 77 -4.43 1.26 -9.46
C CYS A 77 -3.77 0.75 -10.76
N CYS A 78 -2.48 0.40 -10.68
CA CYS A 78 -1.72 -0.21 -11.76
C CYS A 78 -1.90 -1.74 -11.87
N GLN A 79 -2.63 -2.42 -11.00
CA GLN A 79 -2.73 -3.90 -11.01
C GLN A 79 -1.35 -4.58 -11.11
N GLY A 80 -0.37 -4.02 -10.41
CA GLY A 80 1.02 -4.44 -10.46
C GLY A 80 1.50 -4.94 -9.10
N LEU A 81 0.65 -5.58 -8.30
CA LEU A 81 1.04 -6.07 -6.98
C LEU A 81 2.06 -7.21 -7.09
N SER A 82 1.97 -8.04 -8.13
CA SER A 82 2.96 -9.10 -8.41
C SER A 82 4.19 -8.59 -9.16
N ALA A 83 4.22 -7.32 -9.57
CA ALA A 83 5.33 -6.78 -10.34
C ALA A 83 6.61 -6.74 -9.49
N PRO A 84 7.78 -7.17 -10.02
CA PRO A 84 9.06 -7.08 -9.31
C PRO A 84 9.34 -5.67 -8.80
N MET A 85 8.97 -4.67 -9.60
CA MET A 85 9.14 -3.26 -9.23
C MET A 85 8.35 -2.86 -7.98
N PHE A 86 7.20 -3.48 -7.70
CA PHE A 86 6.46 -3.21 -6.47
C PHE A 86 7.16 -3.84 -5.27
N MET A 87 7.69 -5.05 -5.41
CA MET A 87 8.45 -5.72 -4.35
C MET A 87 9.71 -4.93 -3.99
N ASP A 88 10.46 -4.49 -5.01
CA ASP A 88 11.65 -3.65 -4.83
C ASP A 88 11.28 -2.31 -4.18
N LEU A 89 10.17 -1.69 -4.60
CA LEU A 89 9.67 -0.46 -4.02
C LEU A 89 9.32 -0.61 -2.52
N MET A 90 8.62 -1.68 -2.14
CA MET A 90 8.30 -1.95 -0.72
C MET A 90 9.58 -2.20 0.09
N SER A 91 10.54 -2.94 -0.46
CA SER A 91 11.85 -3.16 0.17
C SER A 91 12.64 -1.86 0.36
N LEU A 92 12.65 -0.96 -0.64
CA LEU A 92 13.34 0.34 -0.57
C LEU A 92 12.82 1.20 0.59
N VAL A 93 11.50 1.21 0.80
CA VAL A 93 10.89 1.92 1.93
C VAL A 93 10.98 1.16 3.25
N GLY A 94 11.58 -0.03 3.25
CA GLY A 94 11.84 -0.84 4.43
C GLY A 94 10.61 -1.60 4.92
N PHE A 95 9.70 -1.95 4.01
CA PHE A 95 8.49 -2.72 4.30
C PHE A 95 8.56 -4.11 3.64
N SER A 96 8.34 -5.15 4.44
CA SER A 96 8.21 -6.52 3.95
C SER A 96 6.74 -6.91 3.85
N LEU A 97 6.30 -7.31 2.67
CA LEU A 97 4.96 -7.84 2.48
C LEU A 97 4.83 -9.23 3.15
N PRO A 98 3.68 -9.55 3.78
CA PRO A 98 3.43 -10.86 4.36
C PRO A 98 2.90 -11.89 3.35
N TRP A 99 2.85 -11.54 2.06
CA TRP A 99 2.21 -12.32 1.00
C TRP A 99 3.24 -12.99 0.10
N SER A 100 2.93 -14.20 -0.36
CA SER A 100 3.73 -14.85 -1.39
C SER A 100 3.48 -14.21 -2.77
N ILE A 101 4.41 -14.39 -3.71
CA ILE A 101 4.23 -13.90 -5.09
C ILE A 101 2.94 -14.45 -5.72
N GLY A 102 2.61 -15.72 -5.46
CA GLY A 102 1.38 -16.35 -5.97
C GLY A 102 0.10 -15.74 -5.38
N ASP A 103 0.15 -15.20 -4.16
CA ASP A 103 -1.00 -14.47 -3.58
C ASP A 103 -1.16 -13.10 -4.25
N LEU A 104 -0.06 -12.40 -4.52
CA LEU A 104 -0.06 -11.12 -5.22
C LEU A 104 -0.59 -11.25 -6.66
N GLU A 105 -0.22 -12.32 -7.36
CA GLU A 105 -0.76 -12.63 -8.70
C GLU A 105 -2.28 -12.87 -8.66
N ARG A 106 -2.78 -13.56 -7.63
CA ARG A 106 -4.24 -13.73 -7.44
C ARG A 106 -4.92 -12.40 -7.18
N PHE A 107 -4.32 -11.51 -6.41
CA PHE A 107 -4.85 -10.16 -6.19
C PHE A 107 -4.92 -9.35 -7.50
N ASP A 108 -3.89 -9.42 -8.34
CA ASP A 108 -3.91 -8.77 -9.66
C ASP A 108 -5.03 -9.35 -10.55
N GLN A 109 -5.23 -10.66 -10.55
CA GLN A 109 -6.35 -11.30 -11.26
C GLN A 109 -7.71 -10.84 -10.73
N LEU A 110 -7.87 -10.70 -9.42
CA LEU A 110 -9.10 -10.16 -8.83
C LEU A 110 -9.32 -8.71 -9.27
N LEU A 111 -8.30 -7.86 -9.23
CA LEU A 111 -8.39 -6.47 -9.68
C LEU A 111 -8.84 -6.37 -11.15
N VAL A 112 -8.38 -7.28 -12.02
CA VAL A 112 -8.82 -7.35 -13.41
C VAL A 112 -10.30 -7.72 -13.50
N ARG A 113 -10.74 -8.75 -12.78
CA ARG A 113 -12.15 -9.21 -12.80
C ARG A 113 -13.11 -8.14 -12.27
N TYR A 114 -12.72 -7.44 -11.21
CA TYR A 114 -13.56 -6.44 -10.56
C TYR A 114 -13.66 -5.12 -11.36
N ARG A 115 -12.86 -4.92 -12.42
CA ARG A 115 -13.02 -3.76 -13.33
C ARG A 115 -14.36 -3.73 -14.07
N ALA A 116 -15.06 -4.85 -14.17
CA ALA A 116 -16.39 -4.92 -14.79
C ALA A 116 -17.51 -4.37 -13.88
N LEU A 117 -17.25 -4.16 -12.59
CA LEU A 117 -18.23 -3.66 -11.65
C LEU A 117 -18.41 -2.13 -11.75
N PRO A 118 -19.52 -1.57 -11.23
CA PRO A 118 -19.66 -0.14 -11.04
C PRO A 118 -18.49 0.48 -10.25
N LEU A 119 -18.17 1.74 -10.55
CA LEU A 119 -17.06 2.45 -9.91
C LEU A 119 -17.10 2.44 -8.36
N PRO A 120 -18.27 2.60 -7.69
CA PRO A 120 -18.34 2.51 -6.24
C PRO A 120 -17.84 1.18 -5.68
N ASP A 121 -18.23 0.07 -6.30
CA ASP A 121 -17.85 -1.27 -5.86
C ASP A 121 -16.35 -1.53 -6.09
N GLN A 122 -15.80 -1.01 -7.19
CA GLN A 122 -14.36 -1.04 -7.45
C GLN A 122 -13.58 -0.31 -6.35
N ILE A 123 -14.08 0.84 -5.90
CA ILE A 123 -13.44 1.63 -4.84
C ILE A 123 -13.46 0.86 -3.52
N VAL A 124 -14.62 0.31 -3.13
CA VAL A 124 -14.75 -0.48 -1.90
C VAL A 124 -13.81 -1.68 -1.93
N PHE A 125 -13.78 -2.42 -3.03
CA PHE A 125 -12.89 -3.56 -3.20
C PHE A 125 -11.41 -3.16 -3.10
N ARG A 126 -10.96 -2.15 -3.85
CA ARG A 126 -9.57 -1.69 -3.82
C ARG A 126 -9.15 -1.19 -2.43
N ARG A 127 -10.04 -0.50 -1.71
CA ARG A 127 -9.77 -0.05 -0.34
C ARG A 127 -9.67 -1.22 0.63
N SER A 128 -10.54 -2.22 0.52
CA SER A 128 -10.45 -3.44 1.33
C SER A 128 -9.15 -4.20 1.03
N LEU A 129 -8.82 -4.36 -0.25
CA LEU A 129 -7.62 -5.05 -0.70
C LEU A 129 -6.33 -4.33 -0.29
N LEU A 130 -6.32 -2.99 -0.28
CA LEU A 130 -5.18 -2.21 0.21
C LEU A 130 -4.77 -2.61 1.63
N TRP A 131 -5.73 -2.62 2.55
CA TRP A 131 -5.45 -2.97 3.94
C TRP A 131 -4.99 -4.43 4.05
N HIS A 132 -5.64 -5.32 3.29
CA HIS A 132 -5.23 -6.71 3.21
C HIS A 132 -3.79 -6.86 2.71
N VAL A 133 -3.40 -6.22 1.61
CA VAL A 133 -2.04 -6.23 1.06
C VAL A 133 -1.02 -5.74 2.08
N LEU A 134 -1.35 -4.71 2.86
CA LEU A 134 -0.47 -4.20 3.91
C LEU A 134 -0.45 -5.06 5.18
N GLY A 135 -1.21 -6.16 5.24
CA GLY A 135 -1.30 -7.01 6.44
C GLY A 135 -1.97 -6.29 7.61
N LEU A 136 -2.86 -5.34 7.31
CA LEU A 136 -3.64 -4.58 8.28
C LEU A 136 -5.09 -5.05 8.19
N SER A 137 -5.63 -5.58 9.28
CA SER A 137 -7.04 -5.96 9.37
C SER A 137 -7.86 -4.75 9.83
N VAL A 138 -8.92 -4.42 9.08
CA VAL A 138 -9.95 -3.49 9.54
C VAL A 138 -10.79 -4.24 10.57
N THR A 139 -10.53 -4.01 11.85
CA THR A 139 -11.48 -4.43 12.90
C THR A 139 -12.53 -3.35 13.01
N THR A 140 -13.70 -3.56 12.39
CA THR A 140 -14.90 -2.82 12.80
C THR A 140 -15.19 -3.25 14.23
N LYS A 141 -14.86 -2.42 15.21
CA LYS A 141 -15.50 -2.54 16.53
C LYS A 141 -16.97 -2.26 16.29
N ASP A 142 -17.76 -3.32 16.22
CA ASP A 142 -19.21 -3.25 16.19
C ASP A 142 -19.73 -2.99 17.61
N ASP A 143 -19.27 -1.88 18.20
CA ASP A 143 -19.89 -1.28 19.38
C ASP A 143 -20.71 -0.13 18.80
N GLY A 144 -22.04 -0.31 18.70
CA GLY A 144 -23.00 0.54 17.99
C GLY A 144 -23.02 2.02 18.40
N SER A 145 -21.94 2.74 18.12
CA SER A 145 -21.70 4.13 18.49
C SER A 145 -20.61 4.69 17.59
N GLY A 146 -20.93 4.96 16.32
CA GLY A 146 -20.20 5.87 15.41
C GLY A 146 -18.68 6.00 15.60
N GLY A 147 -17.98 4.88 15.79
CA GLY A 147 -16.59 4.86 16.22
C GLY A 147 -15.65 4.87 15.02
N GLU A 148 -14.64 5.74 15.07
CA GLU A 148 -13.56 5.73 14.09
C GLU A 148 -12.92 4.33 14.00
N PRO A 149 -12.61 3.85 12.77
CA PRO A 149 -12.02 2.53 12.57
C PRO A 149 -10.71 2.41 13.35
N CYS A 150 -10.62 1.40 14.22
CA CYS A 150 -9.39 1.00 14.89
C CYS A 150 -8.68 -0.08 14.07
N TYR A 151 -7.37 0.06 13.90
CA TYR A 151 -6.55 -0.78 13.02
C TYR A 151 -5.68 -1.73 13.86
N ARG A 152 -5.66 -3.03 13.52
CA ARG A 152 -4.80 -4.04 14.16
C ARG A 152 -4.00 -4.82 13.11
N SER A 153 -2.70 -5.01 13.37
CA SER A 153 -1.82 -5.80 12.50
C SER A 153 -2.23 -7.27 12.49
N VAL A 154 -2.28 -7.88 11.30
CA VAL A 154 -2.63 -9.30 11.11
C VAL A 154 -1.60 -10.24 11.76
N ASN A 155 -0.40 -9.75 12.08
CA ASN A 155 0.68 -10.55 12.69
C ASN A 155 0.64 -10.63 14.23
N ASP A 156 -0.34 -10.03 14.88
CA ASP A 156 -0.44 -9.99 16.35
C ASP A 156 -0.96 -11.32 16.96
N SER A 157 -1.27 -12.31 16.13
CA SER A 157 -1.83 -13.61 16.55
C SER A 157 -0.80 -14.71 16.80
N ARG A 158 0.50 -14.39 16.95
CA ARG A 158 1.56 -15.37 17.25
C ARG A 158 2.27 -15.14 18.59
N GLN A 159 1.54 -14.75 19.64
CA GLN A 159 2.01 -15.01 21.00
C GLN A 159 1.58 -16.43 21.42
N PRO A 160 2.50 -17.34 21.75
CA PRO A 160 2.11 -18.62 22.32
C PRO A 160 1.42 -18.38 23.66
N ALA A 161 0.23 -18.96 23.80
CA ALA A 161 -0.50 -19.06 25.06
C ALA A 161 0.42 -19.68 26.13
N GLY A 162 0.37 -19.10 27.33
CA GLY A 162 1.27 -19.48 28.42
C GLY A 162 1.12 -20.94 28.86
N ASP A 163 2.27 -21.56 29.10
CA ASP A 163 2.37 -22.72 29.97
C ASP A 163 2.61 -22.25 31.40
N SER A 164 1.51 -22.10 32.14
CA SER A 164 1.54 -22.03 33.60
C SER A 164 1.53 -23.47 34.13
N VAL A 165 2.71 -24.08 34.30
CA VAL A 165 2.83 -25.36 35.00
C VAL A 165 3.04 -25.09 36.48
N ARG A 166 1.95 -25.32 37.20
CA ARG A 166 1.79 -25.35 38.65
C ARG A 166 2.77 -26.36 39.27
N ALA A 167 3.75 -25.88 40.04
CA ALA A 167 4.54 -26.72 40.92
C ALA A 167 3.70 -27.06 42.16
N SER A 168 3.36 -28.33 42.31
CA SER A 168 2.96 -28.93 43.58
C SER A 168 4.12 -29.81 44.03
N GLY A 169 4.64 -29.51 45.23
CA GLY A 169 5.74 -30.21 45.90
C GLY A 169 6.08 -29.46 47.17
#